data_AF-A0A3M1RRN6-F1
#
_entry.id   AF-A0A3M1RRN6-F1
#
_cell.length_a   1.000
_cell.length_b   1.000
_cell.length_c   1.000
_cell.angle_alpha   90.00
_cell.angle_beta   90.00
_cell.angle_gamma   90.00
#
_symmetry.space_group_name_H-M   'P 1'
#
loop_
_entity.id
_entity.type
_entity.pdbx_description
1 polymer ?
#
loop_
_entity_poly.entity_id
_entity_poly.type
_entity_poly.pdbx_seq_one_letter_code
_entity_poly.pdbx_strand_id
1 'polypeptide(L)' 'GGILYEVRVSYPREVAWWALSWGSEAEILEPPELREYVAEEVRKMAVLYGEGGER' A
#
# COMPACT_ATOMS: atom_id res chain seq x y z
N GLY A 1 -0.57 -12.35 -14.60
CA GLY A 1 -1.78 -11.72 -15.15
C GLY A 1 -2.41 -10.89 -14.05
N GLY A 2 -3.08 -9.78 -14.37
CA GLY A 2 -3.64 -8.86 -13.37
C GLY A 2 -5.06 -8.41 -13.74
N ILE A 3 -5.72 -7.75 -12.79
CA ILE A 3 -7.05 -7.16 -12.98
C ILE A 3 -7.03 -5.70 -12.51
N LEU A 4 -7.85 -4.86 -13.15
CA LEU A 4 -8.26 -3.60 -12.53
C LEU A 4 -9.42 -3.90 -11.61
N TYR A 5 -9.26 -3.62 -10.32
CA TYR A 5 -10.29 -3.84 -9.31
C TYR A 5 -10.77 -2.50 -8.76
N GLU A 6 -12.05 -2.20 -8.97
CA GLU A 6 -12.70 -0.99 -8.47
C GLU A 6 -13.76 -1.40 -7.43
N VAL A 7 -13.79 -0.69 -6.30
CA VAL A 7 -14.71 -0.99 -5.20
C VAL A 7 -15.19 0.29 -4.53
N ARG A 8 -16.46 0.28 -4.10
CA ARG A 8 -17.04 1.34 -3.27
C ARG A 8 -17.04 0.87 -1.82
N VAL A 9 -16.29 1.57 -0.97
CA VAL A 9 -16.20 1.31 0.47
C VAL A 9 -16.53 2.57 1.27
N SER A 10 -16.99 2.39 2.51
CA SER A 10 -17.26 3.51 3.43
C SER A 10 -15.96 4.15 3.94
N TYR A 11 -14.85 3.40 3.99
CA TYR A 11 -13.57 3.89 4.49
C TYR A 11 -12.42 3.48 3.56
N PRO A 12 -11.94 4.37 2.67
CA PRO A 12 -10.92 4.05 1.67
C PRO A 12 -9.62 3.44 2.23
N ARG A 13 -9.25 3.75 3.48
CA ARG A 13 -8.04 3.18 4.11
C ARG A 13 -8.13 1.66 4.33
N GLU A 14 -9.32 1.06 4.37
CA GLU A 14 -9.46 -0.41 4.42
C GLU A 14 -8.82 -1.07 3.20
N VAL A 15 -8.97 -0.46 2.01
CA VAL A 15 -8.39 -0.94 0.76
C VAL A 15 -6.86 -0.85 0.78
N ALA A 16 -6.29 0.16 1.45
CA ALA A 16 -4.84 0.25 1.62
C ALA A 16 -4.26 -0.93 2.40
N TRP A 17 -4.93 -1.38 3.46
CA TRP A 17 -4.50 -2.56 4.23
C TRP A 17 -4.55 -3.83 3.39
N TRP A 18 -5.57 -3.98 2.54
CA TRP A 18 -5.64 -5.09 1.59
C TRP A 18 -4.48 -5.01 0.60
N ALA A 19 -4.26 -3.87 -0.05
CA ALA A 19 -3.17 -3.71 -1.01
C ALA A 19 -1.79 -4.03 -0.39
N LEU A 20 -1.52 -3.52 0.82
CA LEU A 20 -0.29 -3.79 1.55
C LEU A 20 -0.09 -5.29 1.86
N SER A 21 -1.16 -6.06 2.09
CA SER A 21 -1.04 -7.51 2.34
C SER A 21 -0.58 -8.30 1.12
N TRP A 22 -0.75 -7.77 -0.09
CA TRP A 22 -0.25 -8.35 -1.34
C TRP A 22 1.18 -7.88 -1.67
N GLY A 23 1.74 -6.93 -0.89
CA GLY A 23 3.07 -6.39 -1.14
C GLY A 23 3.19 -5.74 -2.51
N SER A 24 4.21 -6.12 -3.27
CA SER A 24 4.49 -5.56 -4.61
C SER A 24 3.52 -6.02 -5.70
N GLU A 25 2.62 -6.96 -5.42
CA GLU A 25 1.66 -7.50 -6.39
C GLU A 25 0.37 -6.66 -6.50
N ALA A 26 0.21 -5.62 -5.68
CA ALA A 26 -0.93 -4.69 -5.73
C ALA A 26 -0.48 -3.23 -5.70
N GLU A 27 -1.10 -2.39 -6.54
CA GLU A 27 -0.85 -0.95 -6.60
C GLU A 27 -2.16 -0.17 -6.46
N ILE A 28 -2.18 0.84 -5.58
CA ILE A 28 -3.29 1.80 -5.50
C ILE A 28 -3.11 2.84 -6.61
N LEU A 29 -4.08 2.90 -7.51
CA LEU A 29 -4.12 3.91 -8.57
C LEU A 29 -4.82 5.19 -8.10
N GLU A 30 -5.98 5.07 -7.45
CA GLU A 30 -6.82 6.17 -6.99
C GLU A 30 -7.54 5.84 -5.66
N PRO A 31 -7.95 6.85 -4.88
CA PRO A 31 -7.63 8.27 -5.06
C PRO A 31 -6.18 8.61 -4.64
N PRO A 32 -5.61 9.75 -5.08
CA PRO A 32 -4.21 10.10 -4.82
C PRO A 32 -3.81 10.09 -3.35
N GLU A 33 -4.68 10.56 -2.45
CA GLU A 33 -4.43 10.57 -1.01
C GLU A 33 -4.25 9.16 -0.42
N LEU A 34 -4.93 8.15 -1.00
CA LEU A 34 -4.79 6.76 -0.58
C LEU A 34 -3.47 6.16 -1.08
N ARG A 35 -3.08 6.51 -2.31
CA ARG A 35 -1.78 6.14 -2.89
C ARG A 35 -0.62 6.73 -2.08
N GLU A 36 -0.71 8.01 -1.71
CA GLU A 36 0.28 8.69 -0.88
C GLU A 36 0.43 8.04 0.50
N TYR A 37 -0.71 7.68 1.12
CA TYR A 37 -0.72 6.96 2.39
C TYR A 37 0.02 5.62 2.31
N VAL A 38 -0.30 4.78 1.31
CA VAL A 38 0.40 3.49 1.12
C VAL A 38 1.90 3.71 0.89
N ALA A 39 2.27 4.70 0.07
CA ALA A 39 3.67 5.00 -0.18
C ALA A 39 4.42 5.45 1.09
N GLU A 40 3.77 6.19 1.99
CA GLU A 40 4.34 6.58 3.27
C GLU A 40 4.55 5.38 4.19
N GLU A 41 3.57 4.48 4.29
CA GLU A 41 3.70 3.26 5.07
C GLU A 41 4.83 2.36 4.54
N VAL A 42 4.97 2.21 3.21
CA VAL A 42 6.09 1.48 2.60
C VAL A 42 7.43 2.11 2.95
N ARG A 43 7.55 3.45 2.93
CA ARG A 43 8.78 4.13 3.37
C ARG A 43 9.11 3.85 4.84
N LYS A 44 8.10 3.87 5.73
CA LYS A 44 8.30 3.52 7.15
C LYS A 44 8.74 2.07 7.32
N MET A 45 8.14 1.13 6.57
CA MET A 45 8.54 -0.27 6.59
C MET A 45 9.97 -0.46 6.07
N ALA A 46 10.39 0.27 5.04
CA ALA A 46 11.76 0.24 4.53
C ALA A 46 12.78 0.72 5.57
N VAL A 47 12.41 1.69 6.44
CA VAL A 47 13.25 2.09 7.57
C VAL A 47 13.37 0.98 8.63
N LEU A 48 12.28 0.27 8.89
CA LEU A 48 12.25 -0.78 9.93
C LEU A 48 12.89 -2.10 9.49
N TYR A 49 12.73 -2.47 8.21
CA TYR A 49 13.03 -3.80 7.69
C TYR A 49 13.95 -3.80 6.45
N GLY A 50 14.31 -2.63 5.91
CA GLY A 50 15.26 -2.53 4.80
C GLY A 50 16.70 -2.79 5.25
N GLU A 51 17.64 -2.83 4.29
CA GLU A 51 19.05 -3.18 4.49
C GLU A 51 19.83 -2.28 5.48
N GLY A 52 19.22 -1.22 6.02
CA GLY A 52 19.75 -0.42 7.14
C GLY A 52 19.34 -0.90 8.54
N GLY A 53 18.59 -2.01 8.63
CA GLY A 53 18.09 -2.62 9.86
C GLY A 53 19.00 -3.69 10.48
N GLU A 54 20.26 -3.79 10.06
CA GLU A 54 21.29 -4.52 10.82
C GLU A 54 21.62 -3.71 12.09
N ARG A 55 20.95 -4.07 13.19
CA ARG A 55 21.53 -3.94 14.53
C ARG A 55 22.20 -5.24 14.91
#